data_AF-A0A292RAD4-F1
#
_entry.id   AF-A0A292RAD4-F1
#
_cell.length_a   1.000
_cell.length_b   1.000
_cell.length_c   1.000
_cell.angle_alpha   90.00
_cell.angle_beta   90.00
_cell.angle_gamma   90.00
#
_symmetry.space_group_name_H-M   'P 1'
#
loop_
_entity.id
_entity.type
_entity.pdbx_description
1 polymer ?
#
loop_
_entity_poly.entity_id
_entity_poly.type
_entity_poly.pdbx_seq_one_letter_code
_entity_poly.pdbx_strand_id
1 'polypeptide(L)'
;MKLFCKKSAFTLAEIMVTLGLLGCIAALTLPTLSYNYKGKVLEQQFRSTYSELREIGSSLNIEYGDVGEYAQKNFSNWDRVLMTHLGGTQISAANSNSNIAQAMKNIYKDGNGPQGPFIFDLKGHPKTTAIICDNDGIWLDRKGRIWTFNTENNIACVDINGMAPPNRINVDIFAFKPMSAKEMAVWNYNDNVNNANNYSGTIVPCDLDRLSSRASPNGTYANNNLCPGEGSKCCNGGTAYAYEKGSGTAVDACPFNEPVENIAPQKKNAKGEVTGNGTSSRGRVMTTSNNYWKDYIDYK
;
A
#
# COMPACT_ATOMS: atom_id res chain seq x y z
N MET A 1 -48.18 47.72 -41.06
CA MET A 1 -48.08 46.25 -40.97
C MET A 1 -47.00 45.92 -39.94
N LYS A 2 -47.37 45.56 -38.70
CA LYS A 2 -46.40 45.24 -37.64
C LYS A 2 -46.01 43.76 -37.76
N LEU A 3 -44.77 43.47 -38.17
CA LEU A 3 -44.19 42.14 -38.04
C LEU A 3 -43.95 41.85 -36.55
N PHE A 4 -44.78 41.00 -35.95
CA PHE A 4 -44.47 40.39 -34.66
C PHE A 4 -43.38 39.34 -34.88
N CYS A 5 -42.14 39.67 -34.51
CA CYS A 5 -41.08 38.69 -34.38
C CYS A 5 -41.43 37.78 -33.20
N LYS A 6 -41.80 36.52 -33.45
CA LYS A 6 -42.00 35.50 -32.41
C LYS A 6 -40.68 35.34 -31.65
N LYS A 7 -40.56 35.97 -30.48
CA LYS A 7 -39.50 35.61 -29.54
C LYS A 7 -39.78 34.17 -29.10
N SER A 8 -38.92 33.25 -29.52
CA SER A 8 -38.89 31.87 -28.98
C SER A 8 -38.52 31.96 -27.51
N ALA A 9 -39.52 32.09 -26.64
CA ALA A 9 -39.34 32.01 -25.21
C ALA A 9 -39.60 30.56 -24.80
N PHE A 10 -38.64 29.97 -24.09
CA PHE A 10 -38.81 28.64 -23.51
C PHE A 10 -40.03 28.62 -22.60
N THR A 11 -40.86 27.59 -22.73
CA THR A 11 -42.03 27.44 -21.84
C THR A 11 -41.56 27.00 -20.45
N LEU A 12 -42.33 27.33 -19.40
CA LEU A 12 -42.04 26.86 -18.03
C LEU A 12 -41.95 25.32 -17.98
N ALA A 13 -42.82 24.64 -18.75
CA ALA A 13 -42.83 23.19 -18.85
C ALA A 13 -41.52 22.64 -19.47
N GLU A 14 -41.01 23.28 -20.51
CA GLU A 14 -39.75 22.90 -21.16
C GLU A 14 -38.54 23.08 -20.23
N ILE A 15 -38.52 24.15 -19.43
CA ILE A 15 -37.48 24.36 -18.42
C ILE A 15 -37.59 23.36 -17.26
N MET A 16 -38.81 23.01 -16.82
CA MET A 16 -39.00 22.00 -15.76
C MET A 16 -38.54 20.60 -16.20
N VAL A 17 -38.87 20.19 -17.43
CA VAL A 17 -38.45 18.89 -17.96
C VAL A 17 -36.93 18.84 -18.13
N THR A 18 -36.30 19.90 -18.62
CA THR A 18 -34.84 19.96 -18.80
C THR A 18 -34.09 19.97 -17.47
N LEU A 19 -34.54 20.73 -16.46
CA LEU A 19 -33.96 20.69 -15.11
C LEU A 19 -34.14 19.32 -14.44
N GLY A 20 -35.30 18.68 -14.61
CA GLY A 20 -35.54 17.32 -14.12
C GLY A 20 -34.59 16.28 -14.77
N LEU A 21 -34.41 16.36 -16.09
CA LEU A 21 -33.51 15.46 -16.82
C LEU A 21 -32.04 15.66 -16.41
N LEU A 22 -31.58 16.91 -16.32
CA LEU A 22 -30.23 17.22 -15.83
C LEU A 22 -30.01 16.75 -14.38
N GLY A 23 -31.02 16.88 -13.52
CA GLY A 23 -31.00 16.36 -12.15
C GLY A 23 -30.81 14.84 -12.10
N CYS A 24 -31.56 14.09 -12.92
CA CYS A 24 -31.42 12.64 -13.01
C CYS A 24 -30.04 12.20 -13.53
N ILE A 25 -29.54 12.84 -14.59
CA ILE A 25 -28.22 12.52 -15.16
C ILE A 25 -27.10 12.87 -14.17
N ALA A 26 -27.19 14.01 -13.48
CA ALA A 26 -26.25 14.39 -12.45
C ALA A 26 -26.24 13.38 -11.28
N ALA A 27 -27.41 12.94 -10.83
CA ALA A 27 -27.52 11.94 -9.76
C ALA A 27 -26.87 10.59 -10.12
N LEU A 28 -26.92 10.18 -11.39
CA LEU A 28 -26.27 8.94 -11.86
C LEU A 28 -24.75 9.08 -12.03
N THR A 29 -24.27 10.29 -12.35
CA THR A 29 -22.86 10.53 -12.70
C THR A 29 -21.99 10.95 -11.51
N LEU A 30 -22.53 11.70 -10.55
CA LEU A 30 -21.78 12.21 -9.39
C LEU A 30 -21.18 11.11 -8.50
N PRO A 31 -21.91 10.03 -8.13
CA PRO A 31 -21.34 8.97 -7.28
C PRO A 31 -20.17 8.27 -7.98
N THR A 32 -20.35 7.93 -9.26
CA THR A 32 -19.33 7.24 -10.08
C THR A 32 -18.07 8.07 -10.23
N LEU A 33 -18.18 9.38 -10.48
CA LEU A 33 -17.02 10.26 -10.62
C LEU A 33 -16.28 10.44 -9.29
N SER A 34 -17.01 10.69 -8.19
CA SER A 34 -16.40 10.87 -6.87
C SER A 34 -15.64 9.62 -6.43
N TYR A 35 -16.19 8.45 -6.73
CA TYR A 35 -15.62 7.17 -6.37
C TYR A 35 -14.32 6.89 -7.16
N ASN A 36 -14.33 7.07 -8.49
CA ASN A 36 -13.12 6.95 -9.32
C ASN A 36 -12.04 7.98 -8.98
N TYR A 37 -12.43 9.18 -8.54
CA TYR A 37 -11.49 10.22 -8.13
C TYR A 37 -10.72 9.83 -6.87
N LYS A 38 -11.41 9.31 -5.84
CA LYS A 38 -10.78 8.86 -4.60
C LYS A 38 -9.71 7.79 -4.85
N GLY A 39 -10.02 6.81 -5.70
CA GLY A 39 -9.05 5.76 -6.04
C GLY A 39 -7.78 6.30 -6.71
N LYS A 40 -7.92 7.29 -7.61
CA LYS A 40 -6.76 7.95 -8.23
C LYS A 40 -5.91 8.75 -7.26
N VAL A 41 -6.54 9.42 -6.29
CA VAL A 41 -5.82 10.17 -5.25
C VAL A 41 -5.00 9.21 -4.39
N LEU A 42 -5.60 8.10 -3.93
CA LEU A 42 -4.90 7.08 -3.16
C LEU A 42 -3.75 6.44 -3.96
N GLU A 43 -3.97 6.14 -5.25
CA GLU A 43 -2.91 5.65 -6.14
C GLU A 43 -1.72 6.62 -6.17
N GLN A 44 -1.99 7.92 -6.35
CA GLN A 44 -0.94 8.93 -6.41
C GLN A 44 -0.22 9.09 -5.07
N GLN A 45 -0.94 9.07 -3.95
CA GLN A 45 -0.35 9.13 -2.61
C GLN A 45 0.54 7.93 -2.32
N PHE A 46 0.11 6.73 -2.72
CA PHE A 46 0.92 5.51 -2.58
C PHE A 46 2.18 5.58 -3.44
N ARG A 47 2.04 5.96 -4.72
CA ARG A 47 3.19 6.12 -5.62
C ARG A 47 4.20 7.13 -5.08
N SER A 48 3.72 8.26 -4.58
CA SER A 48 4.58 9.26 -3.95
C SER A 48 5.30 8.69 -2.71
N THR A 49 4.59 7.96 -1.86
CA THR A 49 5.17 7.31 -0.66
C THR A 49 6.20 6.26 -1.02
N TYR A 50 5.91 5.41 -2.00
CA TYR A 50 6.85 4.39 -2.47
C TYR A 50 8.09 4.99 -3.13
N SER A 51 7.94 6.04 -3.94
CA SER A 51 9.08 6.75 -4.53
C SER A 51 9.99 7.37 -3.47
N GLU A 52 9.40 8.00 -2.45
CA GLU A 52 10.15 8.56 -1.32
C GLU A 52 10.87 7.48 -0.51
N LEU A 53 10.22 6.36 -0.22
CA LEU A 53 10.86 5.23 0.47
C LEU A 53 12.00 4.62 -0.35
N ARG A 54 11.90 4.59 -1.68
CA ARG A 54 13.01 4.15 -2.54
C ARG A 54 14.19 5.11 -2.48
N GLU A 55 13.93 6.40 -2.48
CA GLU A 55 14.97 7.43 -2.34
C GLU A 55 15.66 7.32 -0.97
N ILE A 56 14.89 7.20 0.11
CA ILE A 56 15.42 7.00 1.47
C ILE A 56 16.23 5.71 1.54
N GLY A 57 15.74 4.60 0.99
CA GLY A 57 16.48 3.34 0.92
C GLY A 57 17.82 3.48 0.19
N SER A 58 17.86 4.27 -0.89
CA SER A 58 19.11 4.57 -1.59
C SER A 58 20.06 5.45 -0.76
N SER A 59 19.54 6.44 -0.02
CA SER A 59 20.35 7.25 0.90
C SER A 59 20.96 6.38 2.00
N LEU A 60 20.15 5.51 2.60
CA LEU A 60 20.58 4.57 3.63
C LEU A 60 21.63 3.59 3.13
N ASN A 61 21.52 3.14 1.87
CA ASN A 61 22.56 2.34 1.23
C ASN A 61 23.92 3.04 1.19
N ILE A 62 23.93 4.36 1.01
CA ILE A 62 25.16 5.17 0.98
C ILE A 62 25.70 5.39 2.40
N GLU A 63 24.82 5.63 3.37
CA GLU A 63 25.18 5.99 4.74
C GLU A 63 25.59 4.79 5.61
N TYR A 64 24.88 3.66 5.46
CA TYR A 64 24.99 2.50 6.36
C TYR A 64 25.35 1.18 5.64
N GLY A 65 25.50 1.22 4.31
CA GLY A 65 25.58 0.00 3.50
C GLY A 65 24.20 -0.60 3.24
N ASP A 66 24.13 -1.85 2.79
CA ASP A 66 22.86 -2.48 2.38
C ASP A 66 21.72 -2.30 3.41
N VAL A 67 20.66 -1.60 3.01
CA VAL A 67 19.56 -1.18 3.89
C VAL A 67 18.84 -2.36 4.54
N GLY A 68 18.73 -3.48 3.84
CA GLY A 68 18.10 -4.69 4.38
C GLY A 68 18.97 -5.35 5.43
N GLU A 69 20.27 -5.51 5.16
CA GLU A 69 21.22 -6.02 6.14
C GLU A 69 21.33 -5.11 7.36
N TYR A 70 21.33 -3.79 7.15
CA TYR A 70 21.37 -2.81 8.24
C TYR A 70 20.14 -2.94 9.15
N ALA A 71 18.94 -2.96 8.56
CA ALA A 71 17.70 -3.10 9.31
C ALA A 71 17.65 -4.43 10.07
N GLN A 72 18.11 -5.53 9.49
CA GLN A 72 18.19 -6.83 10.16
C GLN A 72 19.15 -6.81 11.36
N LYS A 73 20.35 -6.21 11.21
CA LYS A 73 21.35 -6.12 12.28
C LYS A 73 20.92 -5.14 13.39
N ASN A 74 20.17 -4.10 13.06
CA ASN A 74 19.76 -3.02 13.97
C ASN A 74 18.23 -2.91 14.11
N PHE A 75 17.54 -4.05 14.18
CA PHE A 75 16.07 -4.10 14.14
C PHE A 75 15.38 -3.24 15.23
N SER A 76 16.04 -3.04 16.37
CA SER A 76 15.53 -2.21 17.46
C SER A 76 15.61 -0.70 17.22
N ASN A 77 16.35 -0.26 16.19
CA ASN A 77 16.55 1.16 15.87
C ASN A 77 16.12 1.52 14.43
N TRP A 78 15.73 0.52 13.62
CA TRP A 78 15.37 0.69 12.21
C TRP A 78 14.23 1.71 12.04
N ASP A 79 13.20 1.62 12.89
CA ASP A 79 12.07 2.54 12.98
C ASP A 79 12.53 4.00 13.16
N ARG A 80 13.45 4.25 14.11
CA ARG A 80 13.98 5.59 14.40
C ARG A 80 14.73 6.16 13.22
N VAL A 81 15.55 5.33 12.58
CA VAL A 81 16.32 5.73 11.39
C VAL A 81 15.37 6.11 10.26
N LEU A 82 14.41 5.24 9.93
CA LEU A 82 13.44 5.53 8.87
C LEU A 82 12.64 6.81 9.17
N MET A 83 12.13 6.95 10.40
CA MET A 83 11.35 8.12 10.78
C MET A 83 12.18 9.40 10.79
N THR A 84 13.49 9.33 11.08
CA THR A 84 14.38 10.50 11.01
C THR A 84 14.46 11.04 9.58
N HIS A 85 14.63 10.17 8.57
CA HIS A 85 14.62 10.58 7.16
C HIS A 85 13.27 11.14 6.71
N LEU A 86 12.17 10.63 7.26
CA LEU A 86 10.81 11.13 6.99
C LEU A 86 10.46 12.41 7.75
N GLY A 87 11.31 12.86 8.68
CA GLY A 87 11.02 13.97 9.58
C GLY A 87 9.87 13.67 10.54
N GLY A 88 9.77 12.41 10.97
CA GLY A 88 8.73 11.85 11.82
C GLY A 88 8.80 12.31 13.26
N THR A 89 7.64 12.46 13.88
CA THR A 89 7.47 12.72 15.30
C THR A 89 6.65 11.60 15.92
N GLN A 90 7.12 11.04 17.04
CA GLN A 90 6.38 10.01 17.77
C GLN A 90 5.19 10.66 18.49
N ILE A 91 3.98 10.19 18.18
CA ILE A 91 2.73 10.70 18.77
C ILE A 91 2.14 9.73 19.80
N SER A 92 2.60 8.48 19.82
CA SER A 92 2.27 7.49 20.85
C SER A 92 3.45 6.56 21.10
N ALA A 93 3.69 6.24 22.37
CA ALA A 93 4.68 5.25 22.81
C ALA A 93 4.09 3.84 23.01
N ALA A 94 2.89 3.59 22.49
CA ALA A 94 2.27 2.27 22.54
C ALA A 94 3.18 1.22 21.85
N ASN A 95 3.35 0.06 22.48
CA ASN A 95 4.32 -0.97 22.09
C ASN A 95 3.74 -2.39 22.18
N SER A 96 2.41 -2.50 22.08
CA SER A 96 1.71 -3.79 22.09
C SER A 96 0.48 -3.71 21.19
N ASN A 97 0.05 -4.85 20.68
CA ASN A 97 -1.08 -4.95 19.75
C ASN A 97 -2.35 -4.25 20.25
N SER A 98 -2.73 -4.49 21.49
CA SER A 98 -3.91 -3.85 22.09
C SER A 98 -3.75 -2.34 22.23
N ASN A 99 -2.56 -1.87 22.63
CA ASN A 99 -2.32 -0.46 22.90
C ASN A 99 -2.21 0.34 21.58
N ILE A 100 -1.54 -0.21 20.57
CA ILE A 100 -1.45 0.41 19.25
C ILE A 100 -2.82 0.43 18.59
N ALA A 101 -3.58 -0.68 18.62
CA ALA A 101 -4.93 -0.71 18.08
C ALA A 101 -5.85 0.31 18.75
N GLN A 102 -5.78 0.45 20.07
CA GLN A 102 -6.59 1.43 20.79
C GLN A 102 -6.16 2.86 20.48
N ALA A 103 -4.85 3.13 20.43
CA ALA A 103 -4.33 4.46 20.11
C ALA A 103 -4.67 4.88 18.68
N MET A 104 -4.54 3.98 17.70
CA MET A 104 -4.97 4.25 16.31
C MET A 104 -6.47 4.56 16.23
N LYS A 105 -7.33 3.77 16.91
CA LYS A 105 -8.77 4.06 16.98
C LYS A 105 -9.07 5.46 17.51
N ASN A 106 -8.34 5.89 18.54
CA ASN A 106 -8.50 7.22 19.12
C ASN A 106 -8.03 8.30 18.13
N ILE A 107 -6.86 8.12 17.50
CA ILE A 107 -6.34 9.03 16.48
C ILE A 107 -7.36 9.20 15.34
N TYR A 108 -7.87 8.11 14.77
CA TYR A 108 -8.87 8.20 13.70
C TYR A 108 -10.16 8.88 14.14
N LYS A 109 -10.61 8.62 15.39
CA LYS A 109 -11.78 9.27 15.96
C LYS A 109 -11.58 10.79 16.09
N ASP A 110 -10.41 11.23 16.54
CA ASP A 110 -10.08 12.65 16.69
C ASP A 110 -10.05 13.37 15.32
N GLY A 111 -9.76 12.64 14.25
CA GLY A 111 -9.80 13.14 12.87
C GLY A 111 -11.18 13.11 12.22
N ASN A 112 -12.23 12.75 12.98
CA ASN A 112 -13.58 12.53 12.46
C ASN A 112 -13.65 11.47 11.34
N GLY A 113 -12.70 10.52 11.34
CA GLY A 113 -12.63 9.40 10.42
C GLY A 113 -13.40 8.16 10.93
N PRO A 114 -13.68 7.17 10.05
CA PRO A 114 -14.23 5.89 10.47
C PRO A 114 -13.25 5.15 11.39
N GLN A 115 -13.76 4.35 12.34
CA GLN A 115 -12.97 3.68 13.39
C GLN A 115 -12.04 2.57 12.85
N GLY A 116 -10.90 2.93 12.24
CA GLY A 116 -9.89 1.99 11.76
C GLY A 116 -8.88 1.54 12.83
N PRO A 117 -7.88 0.73 12.44
CA PRO A 117 -7.69 0.17 11.09
C PRO A 117 -8.58 -1.06 10.87
N PHE A 118 -9.14 -1.20 9.65
CA PHE A 118 -9.99 -2.33 9.29
C PHE A 118 -9.29 -3.32 8.35
N ILE A 119 -9.47 -4.61 8.64
CA ILE A 119 -9.24 -5.71 7.70
C ILE A 119 -10.51 -5.90 6.87
N PHE A 120 -10.37 -6.04 5.56
CA PHE A 120 -11.51 -6.39 4.71
C PHE A 120 -11.84 -7.88 4.83
N ASP A 121 -13.08 -8.17 5.19
CA ASP A 121 -13.65 -9.52 5.17
C ASP A 121 -14.69 -9.59 4.03
N LEU A 122 -14.45 -10.49 3.09
CA LEU A 122 -15.37 -10.89 2.02
C LEU A 122 -16.77 -11.27 2.54
N LYS A 123 -16.90 -11.66 3.81
CA LYS A 123 -18.16 -12.08 4.45
C LYS A 123 -18.90 -10.96 5.19
N GLY A 124 -18.58 -9.69 4.93
CA GLY A 124 -19.44 -8.57 5.31
C GLY A 124 -19.36 -8.12 6.76
N HIS A 125 -18.32 -8.50 7.50
CA HIS A 125 -18.06 -7.96 8.84
C HIS A 125 -16.65 -7.39 8.92
N PRO A 126 -16.46 -6.08 9.21
CA PRO A 126 -15.15 -5.58 9.58
C PRO A 126 -14.73 -6.29 10.88
N LYS A 127 -13.86 -7.29 10.77
CA LYS A 127 -13.23 -7.88 11.95
C LYS A 127 -12.17 -6.90 12.42
N THR A 128 -12.48 -6.15 13.48
CA THR A 128 -11.45 -5.47 14.25
C THR A 128 -10.64 -6.53 14.96
N THR A 129 -9.37 -6.77 14.57
CA THR A 129 -8.30 -7.36 15.42
C THR A 129 -7.03 -7.70 14.62
N ALA A 130 -5.89 -7.58 15.31
CA ALA A 130 -4.51 -7.85 14.90
C ALA A 130 -3.96 -6.90 13.83
N ILE A 131 -3.44 -5.76 14.30
CA ILE A 131 -2.53 -4.93 13.51
C ILE A 131 -1.21 -5.70 13.39
N ILE A 132 -0.59 -5.66 12.20
CA ILE A 132 0.68 -6.36 11.94
C ILE A 132 1.86 -5.59 12.50
N CYS A 133 1.80 -4.26 12.41
CA CYS A 133 2.76 -3.34 12.97
C CYS A 133 2.33 -2.92 14.38
N ASP A 134 2.72 -3.73 15.36
CA ASP A 134 2.03 -3.79 16.65
C ASP A 134 2.95 -3.68 17.88
N ASN A 135 4.22 -3.32 17.70
CA ASN A 135 5.18 -3.33 18.81
C ASN A 135 6.13 -2.12 18.90
N ASP A 136 6.05 -1.13 18.00
CA ASP A 136 6.79 0.12 18.17
C ASP A 136 6.04 1.35 17.68
N GLY A 137 5.46 2.05 18.66
CA GLY A 137 4.99 3.42 18.57
C GLY A 137 3.92 3.70 17.53
N ILE A 138 3.44 4.94 17.57
CA ILE A 138 2.74 5.55 16.43
C ILE A 138 3.44 6.85 16.15
N TRP A 139 3.70 7.09 14.86
CA TRP A 139 4.43 8.25 14.39
C TRP A 139 3.63 9.01 13.35
N LEU A 140 3.88 10.30 13.28
CA LEU A 140 3.33 11.19 12.29
C LEU A 140 4.48 11.83 11.52
N ASP A 141 4.45 11.77 10.20
CA ASP A 141 5.42 12.50 9.38
C ASP A 141 4.92 13.89 8.97
N ARG A 142 5.79 14.64 8.29
CA ARG A 142 5.49 16.01 7.84
C ARG A 142 4.38 16.09 6.81
N LYS A 143 4.04 14.98 6.15
CA LYS A 143 2.97 14.87 5.15
C LYS A 143 1.64 14.45 5.78
N GLY A 144 1.60 14.23 7.09
CA GLY A 144 0.41 13.80 7.82
C GLY A 144 0.12 12.31 7.70
N ARG A 145 1.07 11.49 7.23
CA ARG A 145 0.92 10.03 7.18
C ARG A 145 1.20 9.45 8.55
N ILE A 146 0.45 8.41 8.92
CA ILE A 146 0.57 7.72 10.20
C ILE A 146 1.41 6.46 10.00
N TRP A 147 2.46 6.29 10.80
CA TRP A 147 3.37 5.16 10.73
C TRP A 147 3.31 4.32 12.00
N THR A 148 3.37 3.00 11.82
CA THR A 148 3.47 2.00 12.89
C THR A 148 4.46 0.93 12.47
N PHE A 149 5.06 0.22 13.42
CA PHE A 149 6.15 -0.71 13.13
C PHE A 149 5.93 -2.11 13.73
N ASN A 150 6.46 -3.10 13.01
CA ASN A 150 6.79 -4.43 13.53
C ASN A 150 8.31 -4.54 13.55
N THR A 151 8.93 -4.35 14.72
CA THR A 151 10.39 -4.29 14.83
C THR A 151 11.06 -5.62 14.57
N GLU A 152 10.50 -6.76 15.02
CA GLU A 152 11.15 -8.07 14.83
C GLU A 152 11.22 -8.46 13.35
N ASN A 153 10.27 -8.01 12.54
CA ASN A 153 10.24 -8.27 11.10
C ASN A 153 10.74 -7.10 10.25
N ASN A 154 11.17 -5.99 10.87
CA ASN A 154 11.53 -4.74 10.19
C ASN A 154 10.44 -4.24 9.23
N ILE A 155 9.16 -4.43 9.58
CA ILE A 155 8.03 -3.99 8.74
C ILE A 155 7.58 -2.62 9.22
N ALA A 156 7.47 -1.67 8.28
CA ALA A 156 6.88 -0.37 8.50
C ALA A 156 5.51 -0.34 7.84
N CYS A 157 4.45 -0.11 8.61
CA CYS A 157 3.11 0.11 8.10
C CYS A 157 2.82 1.60 8.06
N VAL A 158 2.30 2.09 6.94
CA VAL A 158 1.95 3.50 6.75
C VAL A 158 0.52 3.64 6.28
N ASP A 159 -0.23 4.51 6.96
CA ASP A 159 -1.46 5.09 6.44
C ASP A 159 -1.12 6.30 5.57
N ILE A 160 -1.20 6.13 4.25
CA ILE A 160 -0.84 7.16 3.27
C ILE A 160 -1.83 8.32 3.24
N ASN A 161 -3.03 8.12 3.80
CA ASN A 161 -4.10 9.10 3.84
C ASN A 161 -4.31 9.69 5.26
N GLY A 162 -3.43 9.31 6.20
CA GLY A 162 -3.40 9.88 7.54
C GLY A 162 -4.65 9.51 8.32
N MET A 163 -5.36 10.51 8.86
CA MET A 163 -6.57 10.27 9.67
C MET A 163 -7.85 10.14 8.82
N ALA A 164 -7.76 10.48 7.53
CA ALA A 164 -8.91 10.57 6.64
C ALA A 164 -9.36 9.17 6.16
N PRO A 165 -10.66 8.92 6.00
CA PRO A 165 -11.17 7.64 5.50
C PRO A 165 -10.50 7.21 4.18
N PRO A 166 -10.35 5.90 3.92
CA PRO A 166 -11.07 4.81 4.58
C PRO A 166 -10.44 4.11 5.81
N ASN A 167 -9.16 4.32 6.13
CA ASN A 167 -8.40 3.65 7.20
C ASN A 167 -8.46 2.10 7.10
N ARG A 168 -8.17 1.57 5.92
CA ARG A 168 -8.26 0.15 5.52
C ARG A 168 -6.92 -0.37 5.02
N ILE A 169 -6.61 -1.59 5.45
CA ILE A 169 -5.40 -2.29 5.00
C ILE A 169 -5.44 -2.54 3.49
N ASN A 170 -4.28 -2.43 2.85
CA ASN A 170 -4.09 -2.54 1.42
C ASN A 170 -5.00 -1.57 0.61
N VAL A 171 -5.53 -0.50 1.20
CA VAL A 171 -6.27 0.55 0.47
C VAL A 171 -5.61 1.91 0.69
N ASP A 172 -5.41 2.28 1.95
CA ASP A 172 -4.61 3.42 2.38
C ASP A 172 -3.57 3.02 3.44
N ILE A 173 -3.72 1.88 4.12
CA ILE A 173 -2.71 1.33 5.02
C ILE A 173 -1.88 0.26 4.30
N PHE A 174 -0.60 0.53 4.05
CA PHE A 174 0.32 -0.37 3.33
C PHE A 174 1.51 -0.75 4.21
N ALA A 175 2.06 -1.96 4.01
CA ALA A 175 3.32 -2.37 4.63
C ALA A 175 4.49 -2.23 3.67
N PHE A 176 5.64 -1.88 4.22
CA PHE A 176 6.92 -1.81 3.55
C PHE A 176 7.98 -2.51 4.37
N LYS A 177 8.97 -3.08 3.69
CA LYS A 177 10.08 -3.80 4.30
C LYS A 177 11.39 -3.46 3.58
N PRO A 178 12.48 -3.15 4.32
CA PRO A 178 13.81 -3.13 3.74
C PRO A 178 14.23 -4.58 3.43
N MET A 179 14.43 -4.87 2.16
CA MET A 179 15.01 -6.12 1.68
C MET A 179 16.48 -5.88 1.33
N SER A 180 17.32 -6.85 1.66
CA SER A 180 18.74 -6.87 1.33
C SER A 180 18.97 -7.22 -0.13
N ALA A 181 20.16 -6.95 -0.65
CA ALA A 181 20.55 -7.35 -2.00
C ALA A 181 20.32 -8.85 -2.27
N LYS A 182 20.56 -9.71 -1.26
CA LYS A 182 20.31 -11.16 -1.33
C LYS A 182 18.81 -11.48 -1.45
N GLU A 183 17.98 -10.84 -0.62
CA GLU A 183 16.52 -10.98 -0.71
C GLU A 183 16.00 -10.43 -2.05
N MET A 184 16.56 -9.32 -2.54
CA MET A 184 16.18 -8.73 -3.81
C MET A 184 16.49 -9.65 -5.00
N ALA A 185 17.68 -10.27 -5.02
CA ALA A 185 18.05 -11.25 -6.03
C ALA A 185 16.99 -12.36 -6.13
N VAL A 186 16.64 -12.97 -5.00
CA VAL A 186 15.75 -14.14 -4.95
C VAL A 186 14.29 -13.76 -5.20
N TRP A 187 13.71 -12.81 -4.45
CA TRP A 187 12.26 -12.55 -4.48
C TRP A 187 11.83 -11.58 -5.57
N ASN A 188 12.65 -10.57 -5.88
CA ASN A 188 12.28 -9.58 -6.89
C ASN A 188 12.74 -9.96 -8.29
N TYR A 189 13.94 -10.54 -8.41
CA TYR A 189 14.56 -10.83 -9.71
C TYR A 189 14.58 -12.32 -10.08
N ASN A 190 14.18 -13.22 -9.18
CA ASN A 190 14.22 -14.67 -9.37
C ASN A 190 15.61 -15.20 -9.75
N ASP A 191 16.64 -14.55 -9.21
CA ASP A 191 18.05 -14.87 -9.46
C ASP A 191 18.64 -15.69 -8.29
N ASN A 192 19.80 -16.28 -8.52
CA ASN A 192 20.55 -17.00 -7.50
C ASN A 192 21.05 -16.04 -6.42
N VAL A 193 20.94 -16.42 -5.14
CA VAL A 193 21.42 -15.62 -4.01
C VAL A 193 22.92 -15.27 -4.11
N ASN A 194 23.73 -16.10 -4.76
CA ASN A 194 25.16 -15.85 -4.99
C ASN A 194 25.41 -14.66 -5.95
N ASN A 195 24.39 -14.26 -6.72
CA ASN A 195 24.44 -13.11 -7.61
C ASN A 195 23.99 -11.81 -6.92
N ALA A 196 23.84 -11.81 -5.58
CA ALA A 196 23.40 -10.65 -4.80
C ALA A 196 24.20 -9.37 -5.09
N ASN A 197 25.49 -9.48 -5.43
CA ASN A 197 26.35 -8.33 -5.75
C ASN A 197 25.89 -7.53 -6.99
N ASN A 198 24.98 -8.07 -7.79
CA ASN A 198 24.36 -7.35 -8.92
C ASN A 198 23.19 -6.45 -8.51
N TYR A 199 22.79 -6.52 -7.23
CA TYR A 199 21.62 -5.84 -6.70
C TYR A 199 22.00 -4.99 -5.49
N SER A 200 21.09 -4.10 -5.10
CA SER A 200 21.18 -3.35 -3.85
C SER A 200 19.93 -3.61 -3.03
N GLY A 201 20.07 -3.56 -1.71
CA GLY A 201 18.94 -3.55 -0.82
C GLY A 201 18.01 -2.37 -1.13
N THR A 202 16.71 -2.58 -0.93
CA THR A 202 15.71 -1.56 -1.19
C THR A 202 14.48 -1.79 -0.32
N ILE A 203 13.74 -0.71 -0.07
CA ILE A 203 12.46 -0.78 0.64
C ILE A 203 11.37 -1.14 -0.36
N VAL A 204 10.72 -2.28 -0.14
CA VAL A 204 9.66 -2.79 -1.03
C VAL A 204 8.30 -2.83 -0.32
N PRO A 205 7.18 -2.73 -1.05
CA PRO A 205 5.86 -3.00 -0.49
C PRO A 205 5.68 -4.48 -0.14
N CYS A 206 4.83 -4.75 0.83
CA CYS A 206 4.42 -6.08 1.26
C CYS A 206 2.90 -6.18 1.30
N ASP A 207 2.38 -7.39 1.10
CA ASP A 207 0.94 -7.64 1.10
C ASP A 207 0.45 -7.86 2.53
N LEU A 208 -0.30 -6.88 3.07
CA LEU A 208 -0.78 -6.93 4.45
C LEU A 208 -1.86 -8.01 4.67
N ASP A 209 -2.65 -8.35 3.64
CA ASP A 209 -3.60 -9.46 3.69
C ASP A 209 -2.84 -10.78 3.84
N ARG A 210 -1.77 -10.98 3.07
CA ARG A 210 -0.92 -12.17 3.22
C ARG A 210 -0.24 -12.19 4.57
N LEU A 211 0.35 -11.08 5.01
CA LEU A 211 1.03 -10.97 6.31
C LEU A 211 0.13 -11.32 7.49
N SER A 212 -1.14 -10.90 7.43
CA SER A 212 -2.16 -11.15 8.47
C SER A 212 -2.86 -12.51 8.35
N SER A 213 -2.82 -13.13 7.17
CA SER A 213 -3.39 -14.46 6.94
C SER A 213 -2.54 -15.59 7.56
N ARG A 214 -3.20 -16.73 7.84
CA ARG A 214 -2.52 -17.99 8.20
C ARG A 214 -1.99 -18.77 6.99
N ALA A 215 -1.70 -18.07 5.89
CA ALA A 215 -1.23 -18.71 4.66
C ALA A 215 0.26 -19.12 4.70
N SER A 216 0.97 -18.86 5.80
CA SER A 216 2.31 -19.43 5.98
C SER A 216 2.20 -20.91 6.33
N PRO A 217 3.09 -21.78 5.80
CA PRO A 217 3.26 -23.15 6.29
C PRO A 217 3.41 -23.24 7.81
N ASN A 218 3.91 -22.17 8.45
CA ASN A 218 4.19 -22.09 9.88
C ASN A 218 3.21 -21.19 10.66
N GLY A 219 2.10 -20.74 10.07
CA GLY A 219 1.08 -19.91 10.74
C GLY A 219 0.88 -18.53 10.12
N THR A 220 0.81 -17.47 10.92
CA THR A 220 0.71 -16.10 10.41
C THR A 220 2.12 -15.60 10.09
N TYR A 221 2.36 -15.07 8.89
CA TYR A 221 3.68 -14.57 8.48
C TYR A 221 4.22 -13.48 9.41
N ALA A 222 3.35 -12.62 9.97
CA ALA A 222 3.75 -11.61 10.96
C ALA A 222 4.33 -12.18 12.26
N ASN A 223 3.96 -13.41 12.64
CA ASN A 223 4.50 -14.08 13.82
C ASN A 223 5.77 -14.89 13.50
N ASN A 224 6.12 -14.98 12.21
CA ASN A 224 7.26 -15.74 11.75
C ASN A 224 8.40 -14.77 11.46
N ASN A 225 9.20 -14.52 12.50
CA ASN A 225 10.35 -13.63 12.44
C ASN A 225 11.21 -13.91 11.20
N LEU A 226 11.67 -12.82 10.57
CA LEU A 226 12.82 -12.91 9.70
C LEU A 226 14.00 -13.51 10.47
N CYS A 227 14.61 -14.52 9.88
CA CYS A 227 15.88 -15.02 10.35
C CYS A 227 16.92 -13.95 9.99
N PRO A 228 17.53 -13.24 10.96
CA PRO A 228 18.68 -12.40 10.65
C PRO A 228 19.73 -13.31 10.01
N GLY A 229 20.20 -12.93 8.82
CA GLY A 229 21.29 -13.60 8.16
C GLY A 229 22.47 -13.75 9.12
N GLU A 230 23.08 -14.93 9.10
CA GLU A 230 24.25 -15.34 9.90
C GLU A 230 23.95 -15.77 11.35
N GLY A 231 23.22 -16.88 11.50
CA GLY A 231 23.57 -17.88 12.53
C GLY A 231 22.69 -18.01 13.77
N SER A 232 21.57 -17.28 13.92
CA SER A 232 20.72 -17.42 15.11
C SER A 232 19.28 -17.79 14.73
N LYS A 233 18.99 -19.09 14.90
CA LYS A 233 17.71 -19.81 14.87
C LYS A 233 16.48 -18.94 14.51
N CYS A 234 15.95 -19.14 13.30
CA CYS A 234 14.52 -18.99 13.04
C CYS A 234 13.75 -19.77 14.13
N CYS A 235 12.52 -19.38 14.49
CA CYS A 235 11.65 -20.28 15.23
C CYS A 235 11.65 -21.64 14.48
N ASN A 236 12.19 -22.70 15.11
CA ASN A 236 12.53 -24.04 14.57
C ASN A 236 13.98 -24.34 14.12
N GLY A 237 14.97 -23.52 14.46
CA GLY A 237 16.38 -23.96 14.53
C GLY A 237 17.12 -24.23 13.21
N GLY A 238 16.55 -23.88 12.06
CA GLY A 238 17.21 -24.01 10.75
C GLY A 238 17.93 -22.74 10.31
N THR A 239 19.08 -22.89 9.64
CA THR A 239 19.85 -21.82 8.98
C THR A 239 19.52 -21.64 7.50
N ALA A 240 18.72 -22.54 6.92
CA ALA A 240 18.45 -22.64 5.48
C ALA A 240 17.40 -21.65 4.94
N TYR A 241 16.48 -21.16 5.78
CA TYR A 241 15.30 -20.40 5.35
C TYR A 241 15.54 -18.95 4.94
N ALA A 242 16.75 -18.40 5.15
CA ALA A 242 16.98 -16.96 5.03
C ALA A 242 16.81 -16.41 3.60
N TYR A 243 17.01 -17.25 2.57
CA TYR A 243 16.96 -16.82 1.16
C TYR A 243 16.23 -17.82 0.24
N GLU A 244 15.18 -18.44 0.75
CA GLU A 244 14.35 -19.40 -0.01
C GLU A 244 12.89 -18.93 -0.08
N LYS A 245 12.34 -18.95 -1.29
CA LYS A 245 10.91 -18.67 -1.50
C LYS A 245 10.06 -19.77 -0.89
N GLY A 246 8.98 -19.37 -0.21
CA GLY A 246 8.10 -20.30 0.48
C GLY A 246 8.69 -20.81 1.80
N SER A 247 9.70 -20.12 2.33
CA SER A 247 10.27 -20.36 3.67
C SER A 247 9.23 -20.19 4.80
N GLY A 248 8.11 -19.54 4.53
CA GLY A 248 7.08 -19.27 5.53
C GLY A 248 7.37 -18.03 6.37
N THR A 249 8.41 -17.26 6.02
CA THR A 249 8.81 -16.02 6.69
C THR A 249 8.06 -14.80 6.14
N ALA A 250 8.03 -13.69 6.88
CA ALA A 250 7.39 -12.45 6.42
C ALA A 250 7.90 -11.94 5.05
N VAL A 251 9.11 -12.35 4.62
CA VAL A 251 9.68 -12.03 3.30
C VAL A 251 8.84 -12.60 2.16
N ASP A 252 8.17 -13.73 2.34
CA ASP A 252 7.35 -14.34 1.28
C ASP A 252 6.08 -13.55 0.94
N ALA A 253 5.69 -12.62 1.81
CA ALA A 253 4.63 -11.65 1.53
C ALA A 253 5.14 -10.41 0.76
N CYS A 254 6.43 -10.36 0.42
CA CYS A 254 7.10 -9.26 -0.26
C CYS A 254 7.95 -9.78 -1.46
N PRO A 255 8.16 -8.98 -2.53
CA PRO A 255 7.57 -7.68 -2.79
C PRO A 255 6.14 -7.81 -3.36
N PHE A 256 5.21 -7.00 -2.83
CA PHE A 256 3.83 -6.87 -3.29
C PHE A 256 3.69 -5.81 -4.37
N ASN A 257 3.84 -6.22 -5.62
CA ASN A 257 3.97 -5.28 -6.73
C ASN A 257 2.65 -4.76 -7.30
N GLU A 258 1.51 -5.37 -6.99
CA GLU A 258 0.23 -4.99 -7.60
C GLU A 258 -0.11 -3.49 -7.48
N PRO A 259 0.11 -2.82 -6.33
CA PRO A 259 -0.18 -1.39 -6.20
C PRO A 259 0.81 -0.50 -6.98
N VAL A 260 2.02 -1.02 -7.25
CA VAL A 260 3.09 -0.31 -7.96
C VAL A 260 3.00 -0.53 -9.47
N GLU A 261 2.45 -1.66 -9.91
CA GLU A 261 2.41 -2.05 -11.31
C GLU A 261 1.69 -0.99 -12.16
N ASN A 262 2.36 -0.59 -13.24
CA ASN A 262 1.79 0.33 -14.21
C ASN A 262 0.99 -0.46 -15.24
N ILE A 263 -0.13 0.11 -15.67
CA ILE A 263 -0.81 -0.35 -16.89
C ILE A 263 0.18 -0.13 -18.03
N ALA A 264 0.58 -1.22 -18.69
CA ALA A 264 1.44 -1.09 -19.86
C ALA A 264 0.69 -0.40 -21.01
N PRO A 265 1.39 0.37 -21.86
CA PRO A 265 0.76 1.01 -23.01
C PRO A 265 -0.02 -0.02 -23.83
N GLN A 266 -1.23 0.35 -24.24
CA GLN A 266 -2.00 -0.49 -25.16
C GLN A 266 -1.18 -0.74 -26.42
N LYS A 267 -1.21 -1.98 -26.91
CA LYS A 267 -0.57 -2.34 -28.19
C LYS A 267 -1.27 -1.56 -29.29
N LYS A 268 -0.50 -0.84 -30.09
CA LYS A 268 -0.98 -0.09 -31.24
C LYS A 268 -0.39 -0.66 -32.52
N ASN A 269 -1.16 -0.70 -33.60
CA ASN A 269 -0.60 -0.98 -34.92
C ASN A 269 0.21 0.22 -35.45
N ALA A 270 0.84 0.05 -36.62
CA ALA A 270 1.62 1.10 -37.28
C ALA A 270 0.81 2.37 -37.63
N LYS A 271 -0.53 2.30 -37.58
CA LYS A 271 -1.46 3.43 -37.80
C LYS A 271 -1.91 4.09 -36.49
N GLY A 272 -1.44 3.61 -35.34
CA GLY A 272 -1.79 4.13 -34.01
C GLY A 272 -3.10 3.59 -33.43
N GLU A 273 -3.77 2.65 -34.11
CA GLU A 273 -5.01 2.03 -33.63
C GLU A 273 -4.70 0.97 -32.58
N VAL A 274 -5.48 0.95 -31.50
CA VAL A 274 -5.31 -0.01 -30.41
C VAL A 274 -5.69 -1.42 -30.89
N THR A 275 -4.73 -2.34 -30.88
CA THR A 275 -4.89 -3.75 -31.30
C THR A 275 -4.89 -4.74 -30.13
N GLY A 276 -4.61 -4.27 -28.91
CA GLY A 276 -4.67 -5.11 -27.73
C GLY A 276 -4.16 -4.41 -26.47
N ASN A 277 -4.25 -5.12 -25.34
CA ASN A 277 -3.74 -4.62 -24.07
C ASN A 277 -2.23 -4.85 -23.95
N GLY A 278 -1.55 -3.92 -23.27
CA GLY A 278 -0.17 -4.12 -22.85
C GLY A 278 -0.06 -5.10 -21.68
N THR A 279 1.15 -5.59 -21.45
CA THR A 279 1.50 -6.41 -20.27
C THR A 279 2.39 -5.61 -19.33
N SER A 280 2.10 -5.63 -18.02
CA SER A 280 2.94 -5.01 -17.00
C SER A 280 4.39 -5.53 -17.08
N SER A 281 5.31 -4.86 -16.38
CA SER A 281 6.72 -5.28 -16.30
C SER A 281 6.93 -6.73 -15.82
N ARG A 282 5.89 -7.38 -15.28
CA ARG A 282 5.89 -8.77 -14.83
C ARG A 282 4.98 -9.70 -15.65
N GLY A 283 4.54 -9.27 -16.83
CA GLY A 283 3.79 -10.10 -17.77
C GLY A 283 2.28 -10.19 -17.52
N ARG A 284 1.73 -9.48 -16.52
CA ARG A 284 0.28 -9.44 -16.27
C ARG A 284 -0.40 -8.53 -17.29
N VAL A 285 -1.45 -9.00 -17.95
CA VAL A 285 -2.28 -8.16 -18.81
C VAL A 285 -3.11 -7.24 -17.93
N MET A 286 -2.75 -5.95 -17.88
CA MET A 286 -3.45 -4.93 -17.10
C MET A 286 -4.24 -4.05 -18.07
N THR A 287 -5.49 -3.71 -17.74
CA THR A 287 -6.31 -2.80 -18.53
C THR A 287 -6.66 -1.56 -17.72
N THR A 288 -7.20 -0.53 -18.37
CA THR A 288 -7.78 0.63 -17.66
C THR A 288 -8.99 0.28 -16.78
N SER A 289 -9.48 -0.96 -16.89
CA SER A 289 -10.59 -1.50 -16.11
C SER A 289 -10.21 -2.59 -15.11
N ASN A 290 -8.97 -3.11 -15.15
CA ASN A 290 -8.44 -4.19 -14.30
C ASN A 290 -7.06 -3.76 -13.82
N ASN A 291 -7.04 -2.89 -12.83
CA ASN A 291 -5.83 -2.52 -12.11
C ASN A 291 -6.11 -2.56 -10.61
N TYR A 292 -5.06 -2.69 -9.80
CA TYR A 292 -5.20 -2.80 -8.35
C TYR A 292 -6.09 -1.69 -7.77
N TRP A 293 -5.86 -0.45 -8.16
CA TRP A 293 -6.59 0.72 -7.65
C TRP A 293 -8.07 0.78 -8.08
N LYS A 294 -8.49 -0.02 -9.06
CA LYS A 294 -9.89 -0.13 -9.48
C LYS A 294 -10.49 -1.43 -8.96
N ASP A 295 -9.87 -2.57 -9.21
CA ASP A 295 -10.41 -3.86 -8.76
C ASP A 295 -10.43 -3.98 -7.23
N TYR A 296 -9.39 -3.48 -6.55
CA TYR A 296 -9.24 -3.66 -5.11
C TYR A 296 -9.97 -2.58 -4.31
N ILE A 297 -10.12 -1.36 -4.85
CA ILE A 297 -10.92 -0.31 -4.21
C ILE A 297 -12.41 -0.53 -4.53
N ASP A 298 -12.78 -0.94 -5.75
CA ASP A 298 -14.19 -1.11 -6.17
C ASP A 298 -14.83 -2.31 -5.48
N TYR A 299 -14.01 -3.27 -5.06
CA TYR A 299 -14.41 -4.46 -4.34
C TYR A 299 -14.38 -4.31 -2.81
N LYS A 300 -13.59 -3.36 -2.27
CA LYS A 300 -13.42 -3.16 -0.81
C LYS A 300 -14.03 -1.87 -0.30
#